data_AF-A0A6C1RI26-F1
#
_entry.id   AF-A0A6C1RI26-F1
#
_cell.length_a   1.000
_cell.length_b   1.000
_cell.length_c   1.000
_cell.angle_alpha   90.00
_cell.angle_beta   90.00
_cell.angle_gamma   90.00
#
_symmetry.space_group_name_H-M   'P 1'
#
loop_
_entity.id
_entity.type
_entity.pdbx_description
1 polymer ?
#
loop_
_entity_poly.entity_id
_entity_poly.type
_entity_poly.pdbx_seq_one_letter_code
_entity_poly.pdbx_strand_id
1 'polypeptide(L)'
;MKPYQLGVLGGGQLGKMLIAEARRMDISVAVLDPAADAPCAPLADRFIRGSFDDPDAIAGLVACSEVSTYEIEHIDTAVLQRLQRAGHRLVPDARVLALVQDKLAQRRLFEEAGLPGPRYREFSAHDEAELIGFGLPAVQKARRGGYDGRGVAVLRSSTEPRIDRPSLLEELVEIERELAVLVVRSAGGAVVSYQPVEMIFDTRSNICTHVIAPAELDPHLAAEAVRIAETAVAALGGVGVHGVELFLARDGRMLLNEIAPRPHNSGHYTIEACVTSQFEQHLRAVLGFPLGSAEALTPGVMVNLLGKPGCIGATVVEGSAEALAVPGVSLHLYGKRQCIGGRKMGHITAVARDAVSAMQRAQTAASLLTIRGGEYVT
;
A
#
# COMPACT_ATOMS: atom_id res chain seq x y z
N MET A 1 7.89 -32.26 6.69
CA MET A 1 7.88 -31.40 5.49
C MET A 1 8.96 -30.34 5.71
N LYS A 2 9.77 -29.99 4.71
CA LYS A 2 10.72 -28.87 4.87
C LYS A 2 9.89 -27.58 5.00
N PRO A 3 10.12 -26.72 6.02
CA PRO A 3 9.36 -25.49 6.16
C PRO A 3 9.63 -24.58 4.96
N TYR A 4 8.57 -24.02 4.38
CA TYR A 4 8.66 -23.08 3.26
C TYR A 4 9.59 -21.92 3.63
N GLN A 5 10.46 -21.53 2.71
CA GLN A 5 11.39 -20.42 2.91
C GLN A 5 10.99 -19.21 2.06
N LEU A 6 10.38 -18.22 2.68
CA LEU A 6 9.98 -16.97 2.03
C LEU A 6 11.05 -15.89 2.25
N GLY A 7 11.50 -15.26 1.17
CA GLY A 7 12.31 -14.04 1.23
C GLY A 7 11.43 -12.81 1.10
N VAL A 8 11.62 -11.80 1.93
CA VAL A 8 10.90 -10.53 1.85
C VAL A 8 11.89 -9.38 1.73
N LEU A 9 11.76 -8.62 0.64
CA LEU A 9 12.50 -7.37 0.43
C LEU A 9 11.72 -6.23 1.10
N GLY A 10 12.31 -5.67 2.16
CA GLY A 10 11.70 -4.66 3.01
C GLY A 10 11.23 -5.24 4.35
N GLY A 11 11.56 -4.53 5.43
CA GLY A 11 11.32 -4.95 6.80
C GLY A 11 10.39 -4.05 7.61
N GLY A 12 9.63 -3.20 6.94
CA GLY A 12 8.62 -2.32 7.47
C GLY A 12 7.41 -3.04 8.06
N GLN A 13 6.33 -2.26 8.27
CA GLN A 13 5.14 -2.76 8.94
C GLN A 13 4.38 -3.84 8.14
N LEU A 14 4.48 -3.82 6.81
CA LEU A 14 3.75 -4.79 5.98
C LEU A 14 4.42 -6.16 6.09
N GLY A 15 5.75 -6.21 6.08
CA GLY A 15 6.56 -7.38 6.35
C GLY A 15 6.35 -7.90 7.76
N LYS A 16 6.24 -7.01 8.77
CA LYS A 16 5.87 -7.40 10.13
C LYS A 16 4.53 -8.16 10.17
N MET A 17 3.49 -7.60 9.55
CA MET A 17 2.15 -8.22 9.52
C MET A 17 2.12 -9.48 8.65
N LEU A 18 2.90 -9.51 7.57
CA LEU A 18 3.08 -10.70 6.74
C LEU A 18 3.72 -11.85 7.53
N ILE A 19 4.77 -11.56 8.32
CA ILE A 19 5.42 -12.57 9.16
C ILE A 19 4.47 -13.11 10.23
N ALA A 20 3.62 -12.26 10.81
CA ALA A 20 2.64 -12.71 11.79
C ALA A 20 1.73 -13.83 11.23
N GLU A 21 1.25 -13.68 10.00
CA GLU A 21 0.50 -14.74 9.31
C GLU A 21 1.37 -15.92 8.89
N ALA A 22 2.62 -15.67 8.46
CA ALA A 22 3.56 -16.71 8.06
C ALA A 22 3.85 -17.67 9.23
N ARG A 23 3.97 -17.14 10.45
CA ARG A 23 4.15 -17.93 11.68
C ARG A 23 2.97 -18.83 11.98
N ARG A 24 1.75 -18.35 11.73
CA ARG A 24 0.54 -19.16 11.90
C ARG A 24 0.50 -20.34 10.93
N MET A 25 1.20 -20.23 9.80
CA MET A 25 1.28 -21.25 8.74
C MET A 25 2.60 -22.06 8.76
N ASP A 26 3.44 -21.92 9.78
CA ASP A 26 4.76 -22.57 9.89
C ASP A 26 5.69 -22.30 8.68
N ILE A 27 5.66 -21.06 8.18
CA ILE A 27 6.53 -20.56 7.10
C ILE A 27 7.71 -19.82 7.72
N SER A 28 8.92 -20.19 7.29
CA SER A 28 10.16 -19.50 7.67
C SER A 28 10.36 -18.29 6.77
N VAL A 29 10.72 -17.15 7.36
CA VAL A 29 10.85 -15.88 6.66
C VAL A 29 12.24 -15.28 6.85
N ALA A 30 12.93 -15.07 5.73
CA ALA A 30 14.12 -14.24 5.65
C ALA A 30 13.73 -12.83 5.19
N VAL A 31 14.34 -11.80 5.78
CA VAL A 31 14.07 -10.39 5.41
C VAL A 31 15.36 -9.66 5.08
N LEU A 32 15.33 -8.81 4.06
CA LEU A 32 16.35 -7.79 3.78
C LEU A 32 15.81 -6.41 4.16
N ASP A 33 16.53 -5.66 5.01
CA ASP A 33 16.24 -4.25 5.29
C ASP A 33 17.51 -3.51 5.79
N PRO A 34 17.73 -2.23 5.44
CA PRO A 34 18.90 -1.48 5.90
C PRO A 34 18.87 -1.16 7.41
N ALA A 35 17.68 -1.03 8.00
CA ALA A 35 17.50 -0.65 9.39
C ALA A 35 17.52 -1.88 10.30
N ALA A 36 18.52 -1.96 11.19
CA ALA A 36 18.62 -3.07 12.15
C ALA A 36 17.43 -3.13 13.14
N ASP A 37 16.72 -2.01 13.32
CA ASP A 37 15.52 -1.89 14.14
C ASP A 37 14.23 -1.88 13.29
N ALA A 38 14.28 -2.40 12.06
CA ALA A 38 13.11 -2.54 11.21
C ALA A 38 11.97 -3.30 11.94
N PRO A 39 10.70 -2.89 11.77
CA PRO A 39 9.54 -3.51 12.41
C PRO A 39 9.47 -5.04 12.38
N CYS A 40 9.93 -5.67 11.30
CA CYS A 40 9.92 -7.11 11.12
C CYS A 40 11.10 -7.84 11.79
N ALA A 41 12.21 -7.14 12.09
CA ALA A 41 13.48 -7.73 12.49
C ALA A 41 13.38 -8.71 13.68
N PRO A 42 12.64 -8.41 14.77
CA PRO A 42 12.52 -9.35 15.88
C PRO A 42 11.65 -10.58 15.58
N LEU A 43 10.96 -10.61 14.43
CA LEU A 43 10.06 -11.70 14.05
C LEU A 43 10.62 -12.59 12.92
N ALA A 44 11.65 -12.15 12.19
CA ALA A 44 12.23 -12.90 11.08
C ALA A 44 13.12 -14.05 11.56
N ASP A 45 13.12 -15.19 10.86
CA ASP A 45 14.07 -16.30 11.13
C ASP A 45 15.49 -15.92 10.75
N ARG A 46 15.60 -15.10 9.70
CA ARG A 46 16.86 -14.57 9.21
C ARG A 46 16.69 -13.11 8.82
N PHE A 47 17.53 -12.25 9.35
CA PHE A 47 17.56 -10.84 8.99
C PHE A 47 18.89 -10.52 8.30
N ILE A 48 18.80 -10.02 7.07
CA ILE A 48 19.93 -9.57 6.27
C ILE A 48 19.91 -8.05 6.31
N ARG A 49 20.96 -7.46 6.88
CA ARG A 49 21.10 -6.01 6.89
C ARG A 49 21.77 -5.55 5.61
N GLY A 50 21.09 -4.78 4.79
CA GLY A 50 21.62 -4.28 3.52
C GLY A 50 20.66 -3.32 2.83
N SER A 51 21.18 -2.56 1.86
CA SER A 51 20.35 -1.63 1.07
C SER A 51 19.49 -2.39 0.05
N PHE A 52 18.35 -1.80 -0.34
CA PHE A 52 17.53 -2.29 -1.45
C PHE A 52 18.15 -2.07 -2.83
N ASP A 53 19.27 -1.35 -2.88
CA ASP A 53 20.10 -1.13 -4.07
C ASP A 53 21.42 -1.91 -4.02
N ASP A 54 21.64 -2.73 -2.97
CA ASP A 54 22.84 -3.57 -2.84
C ASP A 54 22.61 -4.92 -3.54
N PRO A 55 23.27 -5.18 -4.69
CA PRO A 55 23.02 -6.40 -5.44
C PRO A 55 23.39 -7.67 -4.69
N ASP A 56 24.42 -7.61 -3.82
CA ASP A 56 24.91 -8.77 -3.07
C ASP A 56 23.96 -9.09 -1.92
N ALA A 57 23.43 -8.07 -1.25
CA ALA A 57 22.44 -8.26 -0.19
C ALA A 57 21.12 -8.85 -0.75
N ILE A 58 20.64 -8.32 -1.89
CA ILE A 58 19.46 -8.85 -2.59
C ILE A 58 19.69 -10.29 -3.04
N ALA A 59 20.85 -10.58 -3.66
CA ALA A 59 21.19 -11.94 -4.07
C ALA A 59 21.28 -12.90 -2.87
N GLY A 60 21.83 -12.46 -1.74
CA GLY A 60 21.92 -13.25 -0.51
C GLY A 60 20.56 -13.64 0.06
N LEU A 61 19.56 -12.75 0.00
CA LEU A 61 18.18 -13.05 0.39
C LEU A 61 17.54 -14.05 -0.56
N VAL A 62 17.62 -13.77 -1.87
CA VAL A 62 16.96 -14.56 -2.90
C VAL A 62 17.57 -15.98 -2.96
N ALA A 63 18.87 -16.13 -2.75
CA ALA A 63 19.55 -17.43 -2.75
C ALA A 63 19.17 -18.32 -1.56
N CYS A 64 18.72 -17.76 -0.43
CA CYS A 64 18.30 -18.54 0.73
C CYS A 64 16.78 -18.78 0.79
N SER A 65 16.05 -18.36 -0.24
CA SER A 65 14.58 -18.40 -0.32
C SER A 65 14.11 -19.34 -1.42
N GLU A 66 12.98 -20.01 -1.21
CA GLU A 66 12.29 -20.79 -2.25
C GLU A 66 11.46 -19.88 -3.16
N VAL A 67 10.94 -18.80 -2.59
CA VAL A 67 10.32 -17.70 -3.32
C VAL A 67 10.60 -16.39 -2.58
N SER A 68 10.79 -15.31 -3.33
CA SER A 68 10.95 -13.97 -2.76
C SER A 68 9.82 -13.06 -3.20
N THR A 69 9.33 -12.24 -2.26
CA THR A 69 8.39 -11.14 -2.48
C THR A 69 8.99 -9.82 -1.97
N TYR A 70 8.26 -8.73 -2.12
CA TYR A 70 8.64 -7.41 -1.66
C TYR A 70 7.48 -6.69 -0.97
N GLU A 71 7.78 -5.93 0.07
CA GLU A 71 6.82 -5.01 0.69
C GLU A 71 7.12 -3.54 0.40
N ILE A 72 8.29 -3.25 -0.18
CA ILE A 72 8.71 -1.91 -0.59
C ILE A 72 8.84 -1.84 -2.11
N GLU A 73 8.50 -0.69 -2.69
CA GLU A 73 8.57 -0.49 -4.13
C GLU A 73 9.90 0.10 -4.59
N HIS A 74 10.70 0.69 -3.70
CA HIS A 74 12.00 1.29 -4.02
C HIS A 74 13.11 0.24 -3.95
N ILE A 75 13.15 -0.65 -4.94
CA ILE A 75 14.14 -1.71 -5.09
C ILE A 75 14.75 -1.61 -6.50
N ASP A 76 16.05 -1.90 -6.62
CA ASP A 76 16.68 -2.02 -7.94
C ASP A 76 16.10 -3.20 -8.73
N THR A 77 15.23 -2.89 -9.69
CA THR A 77 14.57 -3.88 -10.54
C THR A 77 15.52 -4.57 -11.52
N ALA A 78 16.67 -3.96 -11.87
CA ALA A 78 17.65 -4.59 -12.75
C ALA A 78 18.33 -5.78 -12.07
N VAL A 79 18.60 -5.67 -10.76
CA VAL A 79 19.10 -6.79 -9.95
C VAL A 79 18.08 -7.91 -9.91
N LEU A 80 16.81 -7.60 -9.63
CA LEU A 80 15.73 -8.59 -9.56
C LEU A 80 15.55 -9.32 -10.90
N GLN A 81 15.55 -8.60 -12.02
CA GLN A 81 15.45 -9.20 -13.36
C GLN A 81 16.64 -10.11 -13.69
N ARG A 82 17.85 -9.77 -13.23
CA ARG A 82 19.02 -10.64 -13.38
C ARG A 82 18.87 -11.92 -12.56
N LEU A 83 18.39 -11.82 -11.32
CA LEU A 83 18.16 -12.97 -10.45
C LEU A 83 17.05 -13.90 -10.99
N GLN A 84 15.96 -13.34 -11.54
CA GLN A 84 14.93 -14.15 -12.20
C GLN A 84 15.49 -14.90 -13.42
N ARG A 85 16.30 -14.25 -14.26
CA ARG A 85 16.98 -14.92 -15.39
C ARG A 85 17.94 -16.02 -14.95
N ALA A 86 18.49 -15.91 -13.74
CA ALA A 86 19.31 -16.95 -13.11
C ALA A 86 18.48 -18.10 -12.50
N GLY A 87 17.15 -18.08 -12.61
CA GLY A 87 16.25 -19.15 -12.17
C GLY A 87 15.61 -18.95 -10.80
N HIS A 88 15.86 -17.81 -10.14
CA HIS A 88 15.21 -17.52 -8.86
C HIS A 88 13.76 -17.09 -9.01
N ARG A 89 12.90 -17.56 -8.10
CA ARG A 89 11.47 -17.26 -8.12
C ARG A 89 11.17 -15.98 -7.35
N LEU A 90 10.74 -14.95 -8.07
CA LEU A 90 10.29 -13.66 -7.54
C LEU A 90 8.80 -13.47 -7.86
N VAL A 91 8.01 -13.15 -6.85
CA VAL A 91 6.56 -12.96 -6.97
C VAL A 91 6.14 -11.74 -6.15
N PRO A 92 5.55 -10.69 -6.76
CA PRO A 92 5.31 -10.53 -8.19
C PRO A 92 6.59 -10.53 -9.05
N ASP A 93 6.44 -10.69 -10.37
CA ASP A 93 7.56 -10.62 -11.31
C ASP A 93 8.23 -9.24 -11.29
N ALA A 94 9.56 -9.16 -11.44
CA ALA A 94 10.27 -7.88 -11.37
C ALA A 94 9.82 -6.87 -12.44
N ARG A 95 9.26 -7.33 -13.57
CA ARG A 95 8.64 -6.44 -14.57
C ARG A 95 7.43 -5.69 -14.01
N VAL A 96 6.67 -6.32 -13.11
CA VAL A 96 5.51 -5.69 -12.45
C VAL A 96 6.00 -4.53 -11.62
N LEU A 97 7.05 -4.77 -10.80
CA LEU A 97 7.65 -3.71 -10.00
C LEU A 97 8.21 -2.57 -10.88
N ALA A 98 8.91 -2.92 -11.98
CA ALA A 98 9.45 -1.93 -12.91
C ALA A 98 8.38 -1.07 -13.58
N LEU A 99 7.22 -1.64 -13.91
CA LEU A 99 6.07 -0.93 -14.46
C LEU A 99 5.46 0.03 -13.45
N VAL A 100 5.23 -0.41 -12.20
CA VAL A 100 4.60 0.45 -11.19
C VAL A 100 5.52 1.55 -10.66
N GLN A 101 6.83 1.34 -10.71
CA GLN A 101 7.81 2.39 -10.36
C GLN A 101 7.79 3.58 -11.33
N ASP A 102 7.24 3.42 -12.55
CA ASP A 102 7.17 4.47 -13.57
C ASP A 102 5.71 4.83 -13.89
N LYS A 103 5.23 5.93 -13.29
CA LYS A 103 3.83 6.37 -13.39
C LYS A 103 3.35 6.55 -14.84
N LEU A 104 4.23 6.98 -15.74
CA LEU A 104 3.87 7.12 -17.16
C LEU A 104 3.73 5.77 -17.86
N ALA A 105 4.63 4.82 -17.58
CA ALA A 105 4.55 3.47 -18.13
C ALA A 105 3.30 2.74 -17.61
N GLN A 106 3.01 2.87 -16.31
CA GLN A 106 1.79 2.36 -15.70
C GLN A 106 0.53 2.94 -16.38
N ARG A 107 0.49 4.27 -16.59
CA ARG A 107 -0.67 4.92 -17.22
C ARG A 107 -0.87 4.48 -18.67
N ARG A 108 0.20 4.36 -19.46
CA ARG A 108 0.16 3.85 -20.84
C ARG A 108 -0.37 2.41 -20.89
N LEU A 109 0.11 1.52 -20.02
CA LEU A 109 -0.38 0.14 -19.93
C LEU A 109 -1.88 0.09 -19.65
N PHE A 110 -2.38 0.95 -18.76
CA PHE A 110 -3.80 0.97 -18.42
C PHE A 110 -4.68 1.56 -19.54
N GLU A 111 -4.19 2.57 -20.25
CA GLU A 111 -4.84 3.08 -21.44
C GLU A 111 -4.93 2.00 -22.54
N GLU A 112 -3.83 1.27 -22.79
CA GLU A 112 -3.81 0.13 -23.72
C GLU A 112 -4.79 -0.98 -23.32
N ALA A 113 -5.00 -1.18 -22.01
CA ALA A 113 -5.98 -2.11 -21.46
C ALA A 113 -7.43 -1.58 -21.44
N GLY A 114 -7.68 -0.36 -21.95
CA GLY A 114 -9.00 0.27 -21.97
C GLY A 114 -9.54 0.66 -20.60
N LEU A 115 -8.66 0.84 -19.61
CA LEU A 115 -9.05 1.22 -18.25
C LEU A 115 -9.27 2.74 -18.17
N PRO A 116 -10.34 3.18 -17.51
CA PRO A 116 -10.58 4.61 -17.31
C PRO A 116 -9.53 5.19 -16.37
N GLY A 117 -9.05 6.39 -16.66
CA GLY A 117 -8.12 7.13 -15.82
C GLY A 117 -8.20 8.63 -16.09
N PRO A 118 -7.58 9.46 -15.24
CA PRO A 118 -7.44 10.88 -15.49
C PRO A 118 -6.78 11.13 -16.85
N ARG A 119 -7.25 12.13 -17.60
CA ARG A 119 -6.54 12.61 -18.80
C ARG A 119 -5.10 12.94 -18.42
N TYR A 120 -4.15 12.50 -19.23
CA TYR A 120 -2.73 12.65 -18.90
C TYR A 120 -1.87 13.00 -20.11
N ARG A 121 -0.66 13.49 -19.86
CA ARG A 121 0.37 13.72 -20.88
C ARG A 121 1.77 13.66 -20.29
N GLU A 122 2.73 13.10 -21.02
CA GLU A 122 4.15 13.20 -20.67
C GLU A 122 4.58 14.68 -20.65
N PHE A 123 5.35 15.07 -19.65
CA PHE A 123 5.65 16.49 -19.43
C PHE A 123 7.08 16.74 -18.94
N SER A 124 7.69 17.75 -19.56
CA SER A 124 8.96 18.34 -19.14
C SER A 124 8.69 19.67 -18.44
N ALA A 125 9.32 19.90 -17.28
CA ALA A 125 9.08 21.07 -16.44
C ALA A 125 9.30 22.43 -17.16
N HIS A 126 10.13 22.44 -18.19
CA HIS A 126 10.51 23.63 -18.94
C HIS A 126 9.64 23.88 -20.19
N ASP A 127 8.65 23.04 -20.47
CA ASP A 127 7.80 23.16 -21.66
C ASP A 127 6.51 23.93 -21.35
N GLU A 128 6.57 25.26 -21.47
CA GLU A 128 5.41 26.14 -21.22
C GLU A 128 4.26 25.90 -22.21
N ALA A 129 4.59 25.63 -23.47
CA ALA A 129 3.60 25.41 -24.51
C ALA A 129 2.79 24.14 -24.22
N GLU A 130 3.46 23.09 -23.75
CA GLU A 130 2.81 21.85 -23.35
C GLU A 130 1.85 22.04 -22.16
N LEU A 131 2.23 22.82 -21.15
CA LEU A 131 1.36 23.12 -20.02
C LEU A 131 0.11 23.89 -20.46
N ILE A 132 0.29 24.93 -21.29
CA ILE A 132 -0.82 25.71 -21.84
C ILE A 132 -1.75 24.83 -22.69
N GLY A 133 -1.18 23.96 -23.54
CA GLY A 133 -1.92 23.04 -24.38
C GLY A 133 -2.67 21.95 -23.61
N PHE A 134 -2.15 21.53 -22.45
CA PHE A 134 -2.84 20.61 -21.55
C PHE A 134 -3.99 21.29 -20.79
N GLY A 135 -3.80 22.54 -20.38
CA GLY A 135 -4.77 23.33 -19.62
C GLY A 135 -4.62 23.20 -18.10
N LEU A 136 -5.14 24.19 -17.37
CA LEU A 136 -5.10 24.28 -15.91
C LEU A 136 -6.52 24.28 -15.32
N PRO A 137 -6.71 23.79 -14.07
CA PRO A 137 -5.69 23.23 -13.18
C PRO A 137 -5.22 21.82 -13.60
N ALA A 138 -3.96 21.51 -13.28
CA ALA A 138 -3.34 20.22 -13.57
C ALA A 138 -2.55 19.69 -12.36
N VAL A 139 -2.29 18.39 -12.35
CA VAL A 139 -1.45 17.72 -11.36
C VAL A 139 -0.19 17.23 -12.06
N GLN A 140 0.96 17.81 -11.75
CA GLN A 140 2.25 17.29 -12.20
C GLN A 140 2.71 16.18 -11.25
N LYS A 141 2.94 14.99 -11.77
CA LYS A 141 3.47 13.84 -11.02
C LYS A 141 4.86 13.47 -11.56
N ALA A 142 5.86 13.35 -10.69
CA ALA A 142 7.15 12.77 -11.05
C ALA A 142 6.94 11.34 -11.55
N ARG A 143 7.65 10.93 -12.61
CA ARG A 143 7.52 9.57 -13.15
C ARG A 143 7.93 8.50 -12.14
N ARG A 144 8.99 8.77 -11.36
CA ARG A 144 9.56 7.83 -10.39
C ARG A 144 9.81 8.49 -9.03
N GLY A 145 9.77 7.70 -7.96
CA GLY A 145 10.18 8.12 -6.62
C GLY A 145 9.18 9.02 -5.87
N GLY A 146 7.93 9.10 -6.34
CA GLY A 146 6.85 9.77 -5.62
C GLY A 146 6.07 8.79 -4.74
N TYR A 147 5.71 9.19 -3.51
CA TYR A 147 4.92 8.42 -2.55
C TYR A 147 4.30 9.36 -1.50
N ASP A 148 3.13 9.01 -0.94
CA ASP A 148 2.42 9.80 0.09
C ASP A 148 2.42 11.33 -0.23
N GLY A 149 2.05 11.70 -1.47
CA GLY A 149 2.02 13.10 -1.95
C GLY A 149 3.37 13.71 -2.35
N ARG A 150 4.51 13.08 -2.05
CA ARG A 150 5.83 13.53 -2.53
C ARG A 150 5.96 13.30 -4.03
N GLY A 151 6.60 14.24 -4.72
CA GLY A 151 6.71 14.18 -6.18
C GLY A 151 5.39 14.45 -6.89
N VAL A 152 4.46 15.15 -6.23
CA VAL A 152 3.22 15.66 -6.81
C VAL A 152 3.17 17.18 -6.61
N ALA A 153 2.83 17.93 -7.64
CA ALA A 153 2.61 19.38 -7.58
C ALA A 153 1.28 19.71 -8.25
N VAL A 154 0.41 20.46 -7.58
CA VAL A 154 -0.86 20.91 -8.16
C VAL A 154 -0.66 22.29 -8.77
N LEU A 155 -0.72 22.37 -10.09
CA LEU A 155 -0.54 23.59 -10.86
C LEU A 155 -1.91 24.24 -11.07
N ARG A 156 -2.19 25.33 -10.35
CA ARG A 156 -3.39 26.17 -10.52
C ARG A 156 -3.16 27.33 -11.48
N SER A 157 -1.91 27.77 -11.60
CA SER A 157 -1.45 28.77 -12.55
C SER A 157 -0.10 28.32 -13.14
N SER A 158 0.34 28.96 -14.21
CA SER A 158 1.66 28.71 -14.81
C SER A 158 2.84 29.09 -13.89
N THR A 159 2.60 29.89 -12.86
CA THR A 159 3.63 30.37 -11.92
C THR A 159 3.88 29.44 -10.74
N GLU A 160 3.06 28.39 -10.58
CA GLU A 160 3.24 27.42 -9.50
C GLU A 160 4.57 26.65 -9.65
N PRO A 161 5.27 26.33 -8.55
CA PRO A 161 6.51 25.57 -8.61
C PRO A 161 6.33 24.21 -9.29
N ARG A 162 7.21 23.92 -10.24
CA ARG A 162 7.21 22.66 -11.02
C ARG A 162 8.25 21.69 -10.50
N ILE A 163 7.99 20.42 -10.74
CA ILE A 163 8.91 19.34 -10.45
C ILE A 163 9.93 19.26 -11.58
N ASP A 164 11.19 19.59 -11.29
CA ASP A 164 12.29 19.58 -12.27
C ASP A 164 12.93 18.18 -12.43
N ARG A 165 12.18 17.26 -13.05
CA ARG A 165 12.61 15.91 -13.46
C ARG A 165 11.54 15.28 -14.37
N PRO A 166 11.82 14.13 -15.04
CA PRO A 166 10.82 13.46 -15.87
C PRO A 166 9.49 13.26 -15.14
N SER A 167 8.41 13.75 -15.75
CA SER A 167 7.09 13.85 -15.13
C SER A 167 5.96 13.62 -16.14
N LEU A 168 4.74 13.59 -15.63
CA LEU A 168 3.52 13.67 -16.42
C LEU A 168 2.58 14.71 -15.81
N LEU A 169 1.74 15.32 -16.64
CA LEU A 169 0.56 16.05 -16.21
C LEU A 169 -0.62 15.08 -16.18
N GLU A 170 -1.46 15.21 -15.15
CA GLU A 170 -2.79 14.63 -15.09
C GLU A 170 -3.82 15.74 -14.85
N GLU A 171 -5.06 15.53 -15.28
CA GLU A 171 -6.16 16.43 -14.92
C GLU A 171 -6.35 16.46 -13.40
N LEU A 172 -6.67 17.63 -12.85
CA LEU A 172 -7.11 17.73 -11.47
C LEU A 172 -8.57 17.25 -11.39
N VAL A 173 -8.76 15.97 -11.06
CA VAL A 173 -10.09 15.37 -10.92
C VAL A 173 -10.87 16.01 -9.76
N GLU A 174 -12.13 16.36 -10.00
CA GLU A 174 -13.06 16.75 -8.93
C GLU A 174 -13.58 15.48 -8.22
N ILE A 175 -12.83 15.03 -7.23
CA ILE A 175 -13.08 13.78 -6.52
C ILE A 175 -14.30 13.93 -5.59
N GLU A 176 -15.26 13.01 -5.72
CA GLU A 176 -16.34 12.81 -4.76
C GLU A 176 -15.90 11.83 -3.65
N ARG A 177 -15.32 10.69 -4.03
CA ARG A 177 -14.81 9.68 -3.10
C ARG A 177 -13.50 9.09 -3.60
N GLU A 178 -12.57 8.86 -2.68
CA GLU A 178 -11.37 8.06 -2.93
C GLU A 178 -11.63 6.63 -2.48
N LEU A 179 -11.46 5.67 -3.38
CA LEU A 179 -11.80 4.28 -3.17
C LEU A 179 -10.57 3.41 -3.33
N ALA A 180 -10.57 2.23 -2.71
CA ALA A 180 -9.61 1.19 -3.04
C ALA A 180 -10.28 -0.18 -3.12
N VAL A 181 -9.72 -1.05 -3.95
CA VAL A 181 -10.06 -2.47 -4.03
C VAL A 181 -8.78 -3.26 -3.85
N LEU A 182 -8.79 -4.21 -2.91
CA LEU A 182 -7.74 -5.22 -2.85
C LEU A 182 -8.08 -6.35 -3.80
N VAL A 183 -7.16 -6.65 -4.70
CA VAL A 183 -7.28 -7.77 -5.63
C VAL A 183 -6.13 -8.73 -5.40
N VAL A 184 -6.46 -10.01 -5.24
CA VAL A 184 -5.51 -11.10 -5.05
C VAL A 184 -5.54 -11.98 -6.27
N ARG A 185 -4.40 -12.18 -6.92
CA ARG A 185 -4.29 -13.05 -8.08
C ARG A 185 -3.21 -14.11 -7.84
N SER A 186 -3.56 -15.37 -8.04
CA SER A 186 -2.61 -16.48 -8.00
C SER A 186 -1.88 -16.65 -9.34
N ALA A 187 -0.74 -17.35 -9.33
CA ALA A 187 -0.03 -17.69 -10.56
C ALA A 187 -0.87 -18.58 -11.51
N GLY A 188 -1.81 -19.36 -10.97
CA GLY A 188 -2.76 -20.18 -11.73
C GLY A 188 -3.95 -19.41 -12.30
N GLY A 189 -4.03 -18.09 -12.08
CA GLY A 189 -5.08 -17.23 -12.62
C GLY A 189 -6.35 -17.14 -11.77
N ALA A 190 -6.45 -17.85 -10.64
CA ALA A 190 -7.53 -17.61 -9.68
C ALA A 190 -7.43 -16.19 -9.12
N VAL A 191 -8.58 -15.52 -9.03
CA VAL A 191 -8.71 -14.14 -8.56
C VAL A 191 -9.71 -14.10 -7.40
N VAL A 192 -9.37 -13.33 -6.36
CA VAL A 192 -10.25 -13.00 -5.25
C VAL A 192 -10.14 -11.51 -4.99
N SER A 193 -11.28 -10.82 -4.90
CA SER A 193 -11.36 -9.38 -4.68
C SER A 193 -12.14 -9.08 -3.41
N TYR A 194 -11.65 -8.11 -2.64
CA TYR A 194 -12.37 -7.59 -1.48
C TYR A 194 -13.39 -6.54 -1.93
N GLN A 195 -14.41 -6.29 -1.10
CA GLN A 195 -15.34 -5.19 -1.34
C GLN A 195 -14.59 -3.85 -1.40
N PRO A 196 -15.02 -2.90 -2.27
CA PRO A 196 -14.44 -1.57 -2.28
C PRO A 196 -14.50 -0.92 -0.91
N VAL A 197 -13.44 -0.21 -0.56
CA VAL A 197 -13.33 0.58 0.67
C VAL A 197 -13.24 2.05 0.33
N GLU A 198 -13.74 2.91 1.22
CA GLU A 198 -13.60 4.36 1.10
C GLU A 198 -12.41 4.82 1.94
N MET A 199 -11.54 5.64 1.35
CA MET A 199 -10.35 6.17 1.98
C MET A 199 -10.55 7.67 2.25
N ILE A 200 -10.31 8.09 3.49
CA ILE A 200 -10.38 9.51 3.87
C ILE A 200 -8.96 10.03 4.06
N PHE A 201 -8.61 11.10 3.35
CA PHE A 201 -7.28 11.72 3.39
C PHE A 201 -7.29 13.04 4.18
N ASP A 202 -6.22 13.31 4.92
CA ASP A 202 -5.97 14.67 5.42
C ASP A 202 -5.52 15.55 4.25
N THR A 203 -6.29 16.59 3.95
CA THR A 203 -6.12 17.45 2.77
C THR A 203 -4.83 18.28 2.76
N ARG A 204 -4.13 18.38 3.90
CA ARG A 204 -2.87 19.14 3.99
C ARG A 204 -1.67 18.24 3.74
N SER A 205 -1.72 17.00 4.20
CA SER A 205 -0.61 16.04 4.14
C SER A 205 -0.76 14.99 3.03
N ASN A 206 -1.95 14.85 2.44
CA ASN A 206 -2.30 13.78 1.49
C ASN A 206 -2.05 12.38 2.06
N ILE A 207 -2.21 12.20 3.37
CA ILE A 207 -2.06 10.92 4.05
C ILE A 207 -3.45 10.34 4.32
N CYS A 208 -3.65 9.07 3.94
CA CYS A 208 -4.86 8.32 4.30
C CYS A 208 -4.96 8.21 5.83
N THR A 209 -6.02 8.77 6.39
CA THR A 209 -6.32 8.79 7.83
C THR A 209 -7.28 7.67 8.23
N HIS A 210 -8.32 7.43 7.42
CA HIS A 210 -9.34 6.42 7.69
C HIS A 210 -9.59 5.55 6.45
N VAL A 211 -9.99 4.31 6.69
CA VAL A 211 -10.49 3.39 5.67
C VAL A 211 -11.80 2.80 6.18
N ILE A 212 -12.88 2.97 5.43
CA ILE A 212 -14.22 2.48 5.76
C ILE A 212 -14.53 1.28 4.88
N ALA A 213 -14.87 0.16 5.50
CA ALA A 213 -15.13 -1.11 4.82
C ALA A 213 -16.49 -1.72 5.24
N PRO A 214 -17.40 -2.00 4.28
CA PRO A 214 -17.33 -1.59 2.87
C PRO A 214 -17.54 -0.07 2.70
N ALA A 215 -17.17 0.45 1.53
CA ALA A 215 -17.60 1.77 1.08
C ALA A 215 -19.12 1.81 0.89
N GLU A 216 -19.75 2.92 1.25
CA GLU A 216 -21.18 3.13 0.99
C GLU A 216 -21.37 3.56 -0.48
N LEU A 217 -21.58 2.58 -1.35
CA LEU A 217 -21.71 2.76 -2.79
C LEU A 217 -22.96 2.06 -3.32
N ASP A 218 -23.50 2.59 -4.42
CA ASP A 218 -24.47 1.86 -5.24
C ASP A 218 -23.86 0.52 -5.72
N PRO A 219 -24.62 -0.58 -5.74
CA PRO A 219 -24.10 -1.89 -6.17
C PRO A 219 -23.45 -1.89 -7.56
N HIS A 220 -23.93 -1.08 -8.49
CA HIS A 220 -23.35 -0.96 -9.83
C HIS A 220 -21.97 -0.30 -9.79
N LEU A 221 -21.80 0.77 -9.00
CA LEU A 221 -20.51 1.43 -8.81
C LEU A 221 -19.52 0.51 -8.09
N ALA A 222 -19.99 -0.25 -7.10
CA ALA A 222 -19.15 -1.22 -6.40
C ALA A 222 -18.65 -2.34 -7.33
N ALA A 223 -19.53 -2.87 -8.19
CA ALA A 223 -19.17 -3.86 -9.20
C ALA A 223 -18.22 -3.29 -10.26
N GLU A 224 -18.42 -2.03 -10.69
CA GLU A 224 -17.54 -1.35 -11.61
C GLU A 224 -16.13 -1.17 -11.04
N ALA A 225 -16.01 -0.72 -9.78
CA ALA A 225 -14.74 -0.57 -9.09
C ALA A 225 -13.95 -1.89 -9.05
N VAL A 226 -14.63 -3.00 -8.68
CA VAL A 226 -14.01 -4.34 -8.67
C VAL A 226 -13.56 -4.75 -10.07
N ARG A 227 -14.40 -4.57 -11.09
CA ARG A 227 -14.06 -4.92 -12.48
C ARG A 227 -12.84 -4.15 -12.99
N ILE A 228 -12.77 -2.84 -12.73
CA ILE A 228 -11.60 -2.01 -13.09
C ILE A 228 -10.36 -2.54 -12.38
N ALA A 229 -10.46 -2.81 -11.07
CA ALA A 229 -9.34 -3.29 -10.28
C ALA A 229 -8.81 -4.66 -10.74
N GLU A 230 -9.69 -5.61 -11.01
CA GLU A 230 -9.32 -6.93 -11.53
C GLU A 230 -8.67 -6.83 -12.91
N THR A 231 -9.21 -5.97 -13.79
CA THR A 231 -8.65 -5.72 -15.12
C THR A 231 -7.27 -5.08 -15.03
N ALA A 232 -7.06 -4.12 -14.11
CA ALA A 232 -5.77 -3.48 -13.88
C ALA A 232 -4.70 -4.48 -13.41
N VAL A 233 -5.03 -5.35 -12.46
CA VAL A 233 -4.13 -6.41 -11.98
C VAL A 233 -3.81 -7.42 -13.08
N ALA A 234 -4.81 -7.79 -13.88
CA ALA A 234 -4.62 -8.69 -15.01
C ALA A 234 -3.70 -8.09 -16.08
N ALA A 235 -3.87 -6.80 -16.43
CA ALA A 235 -3.05 -6.09 -17.40
C ALA A 235 -1.57 -6.01 -16.99
N LEU A 236 -1.30 -5.83 -15.69
CA LEU A 236 0.06 -5.91 -15.14
C LEU A 236 0.64 -7.32 -15.19
N GLY A 237 -0.19 -8.35 -15.33
CA GLY A 237 0.20 -9.74 -15.08
C GLY A 237 0.57 -9.97 -13.62
N GLY A 238 -0.04 -9.22 -12.70
CA GLY A 238 0.25 -9.26 -11.27
C GLY A 238 -0.08 -10.61 -10.63
N VAL A 239 0.75 -11.03 -9.67
CA VAL A 239 0.53 -12.21 -8.81
C VAL A 239 0.82 -11.80 -7.38
N GLY A 240 -0.04 -12.18 -6.44
CA GLY A 240 -0.03 -11.64 -5.08
C GLY A 240 -1.20 -10.69 -4.85
N VAL A 241 -1.05 -9.84 -3.84
CA VAL A 241 -2.05 -8.84 -3.45
C VAL A 241 -1.69 -7.53 -4.13
N HIS A 242 -2.71 -6.83 -4.61
CA HIS A 242 -2.57 -5.51 -5.21
C HIS A 242 -3.59 -4.57 -4.58
N GLY A 243 -3.14 -3.43 -4.06
CA GLY A 243 -4.02 -2.33 -3.70
C GLY A 243 -4.25 -1.48 -4.94
N VAL A 244 -5.49 -1.46 -5.44
CA VAL A 244 -5.90 -0.62 -6.57
C VAL A 244 -6.64 0.59 -6.03
N GLU A 245 -6.12 1.79 -6.26
CA GLU A 245 -6.76 3.04 -5.87
C GLU A 245 -7.56 3.63 -7.02
N LEU A 246 -8.76 4.11 -6.71
CA LEU A 246 -9.74 4.64 -7.66
C LEU A 246 -10.27 5.98 -7.16
N PHE A 247 -10.66 6.84 -8.10
CA PHE A 247 -11.46 8.03 -7.83
C PHE A 247 -12.86 7.82 -8.37
N LEU A 248 -13.86 8.06 -7.53
CA LEU A 248 -15.21 8.38 -8.00
C LEU A 248 -15.28 9.89 -8.15
N ALA A 249 -15.35 10.38 -9.39
CA ALA A 249 -15.47 11.80 -9.69
C ALA A 249 -16.91 12.29 -9.52
N ARG A 250 -17.10 13.59 -9.26
CA ARG A 250 -18.43 14.23 -9.11
C ARG A 250 -19.30 14.15 -10.36
N ASP A 251 -18.70 13.93 -11.52
CA ASP A 251 -19.38 13.70 -12.80
C ASP A 251 -19.81 12.22 -12.99
N GLY A 252 -19.56 11.36 -12.00
CA GLY A 252 -19.92 9.95 -11.99
C GLY A 252 -18.87 9.01 -12.58
N ARG A 253 -17.73 9.52 -13.09
CA ARG A 253 -16.68 8.65 -13.63
C ARG A 253 -15.93 7.89 -12.52
N MET A 254 -15.77 6.58 -12.70
CA MET A 254 -14.84 5.75 -11.92
C MET A 254 -13.48 5.73 -12.63
N LEU A 255 -12.45 6.30 -12.02
CA LEU A 255 -11.12 6.50 -12.63
C LEU A 255 -10.04 5.74 -11.85
N LEU A 256 -9.18 4.99 -12.53
CA LEU A 256 -8.02 4.35 -11.93
C LEU A 256 -6.95 5.39 -11.58
N ASN A 257 -6.61 5.54 -10.31
CA ASN A 257 -5.56 6.46 -9.85
C ASN A 257 -4.19 5.79 -9.97
N GLU A 258 -3.93 4.78 -9.14
CA GLU A 258 -2.67 4.03 -9.11
C GLU A 258 -2.87 2.62 -8.56
N ILE A 259 -1.81 1.80 -8.64
CA ILE A 259 -1.79 0.45 -8.09
C ILE A 259 -0.47 0.15 -7.38
N ALA A 260 -0.57 -0.51 -6.24
CA ALA A 260 0.56 -1.02 -5.46
C ALA A 260 0.57 -2.57 -5.51
N PRO A 261 1.57 -3.24 -6.09
CA PRO A 261 1.62 -4.69 -6.24
C PRO A 261 2.15 -5.39 -4.98
N ARG A 262 1.55 -5.06 -3.85
CA ARG A 262 1.89 -5.54 -2.50
C ARG A 262 0.67 -5.38 -1.59
N PRO A 263 0.68 -5.98 -0.38
CA PRO A 263 -0.26 -5.58 0.66
C PRO A 263 -0.32 -4.06 0.83
N HIS A 264 -1.53 -3.54 1.00
CA HIS A 264 -1.82 -2.12 0.97
C HIS A 264 -2.40 -1.62 2.29
N ASN A 265 -2.18 -0.33 2.60
CA ASN A 265 -2.67 0.29 3.82
C ASN A 265 -4.20 0.22 3.91
N SER A 266 -4.88 0.42 2.78
CA SER A 266 -6.34 0.29 2.68
C SER A 266 -6.87 -1.11 2.95
N GLY A 267 -6.00 -2.11 3.08
CA GLY A 267 -6.38 -3.48 3.38
C GLY A 267 -6.17 -3.90 4.83
N HIS A 268 -5.68 -3.05 5.73
CA HIS A 268 -5.36 -3.48 7.10
C HIS A 268 -6.59 -3.96 7.88
N TYR A 269 -7.76 -3.36 7.60
CA TYR A 269 -9.04 -3.79 8.18
C TYR A 269 -9.34 -5.29 7.95
N THR A 270 -8.79 -5.89 6.89
CA THR A 270 -9.03 -7.31 6.56
C THR A 270 -8.53 -8.28 7.62
N ILE A 271 -7.64 -7.85 8.53
CA ILE A 271 -7.17 -8.68 9.65
C ILE A 271 -8.34 -8.99 10.60
N GLU A 272 -9.16 -8.00 10.93
CA GLU A 272 -10.27 -8.15 11.88
C GLU A 272 -11.64 -8.38 11.22
N ALA A 273 -11.83 -7.90 9.98
CA ALA A 273 -13.15 -7.78 9.38
C ALA A 273 -13.45 -8.81 8.26
N CYS A 274 -12.47 -9.61 7.83
CA CYS A 274 -12.62 -10.54 6.72
C CYS A 274 -12.22 -11.96 7.12
N VAL A 275 -12.73 -12.95 6.37
CA VAL A 275 -12.38 -14.38 6.57
C VAL A 275 -10.88 -14.62 6.42
N THR A 276 -10.26 -14.02 5.41
CA THR A 276 -8.82 -14.13 5.14
C THR A 276 -8.22 -12.74 5.11
N SER A 277 -7.14 -12.50 5.86
CA SER A 277 -6.43 -11.22 5.81
C SER A 277 -5.68 -11.06 4.49
N GLN A 278 -5.44 -9.82 4.06
CA GLN A 278 -4.63 -9.56 2.85
C GLN A 278 -3.23 -10.19 2.97
N PHE A 279 -2.69 -10.31 4.18
CA PHE A 279 -1.36 -10.85 4.41
C PHE A 279 -1.34 -12.35 4.21
N GLU A 280 -2.33 -13.07 4.74
CA GLU A 280 -2.51 -14.49 4.46
C GLU A 280 -2.78 -14.74 2.97
N GLN A 281 -3.63 -13.94 2.33
CA GLN A 281 -3.86 -14.03 0.89
C GLN A 281 -2.57 -13.85 0.09
N HIS A 282 -1.71 -12.91 0.50
CA HIS A 282 -0.42 -12.68 -0.14
C HIS A 282 0.49 -13.91 -0.01
N LEU A 283 0.58 -14.49 1.19
CA LEU A 283 1.34 -15.73 1.42
C LEU A 283 0.82 -16.86 0.54
N ARG A 284 -0.50 -17.08 0.50
CA ARG A 284 -1.13 -18.10 -0.32
C ARG A 284 -0.81 -17.90 -1.80
N ALA A 285 -0.98 -16.69 -2.31
CA ALA A 285 -0.70 -16.37 -3.71
C ALA A 285 0.78 -16.55 -4.09
N VAL A 286 1.71 -16.08 -3.25
CA VAL A 286 3.15 -16.15 -3.49
C VAL A 286 3.67 -17.58 -3.40
N LEU A 287 3.20 -18.36 -2.43
CA LEU A 287 3.61 -19.75 -2.22
C LEU A 287 2.86 -20.75 -3.13
N GLY A 288 1.82 -20.31 -3.83
CA GLY A 288 1.05 -21.15 -4.75
C GLY A 288 -0.02 -22.00 -4.06
N PHE A 289 -0.47 -21.62 -2.87
CA PHE A 289 -1.62 -22.22 -2.22
C PHE A 289 -2.94 -21.69 -2.82
N PRO A 290 -4.06 -22.43 -2.64
CA PRO A 290 -5.39 -21.92 -2.96
C PRO A 290 -5.69 -20.62 -2.22
N LEU A 291 -6.28 -19.66 -2.93
CA LEU A 291 -6.73 -18.39 -2.32
C LEU A 291 -7.85 -18.64 -1.30
N GLY A 292 -7.87 -17.83 -0.24
CA GLY A 292 -8.95 -17.85 0.75
C GLY A 292 -10.16 -17.03 0.32
N SER A 293 -11.24 -17.10 1.10
CA SER A 293 -12.40 -16.22 0.91
C SER A 293 -12.07 -14.78 1.32
N ALA A 294 -12.46 -13.79 0.52
CA ALA A 294 -12.43 -12.37 0.87
C ALA A 294 -13.77 -11.88 1.46
N GLU A 295 -14.66 -12.80 1.84
CA GLU A 295 -15.92 -12.47 2.49
C GLU A 295 -15.70 -11.61 3.73
N ALA A 296 -16.45 -10.50 3.79
CA ALA A 296 -16.50 -9.64 4.95
C ALA A 296 -17.36 -10.31 6.03
N LEU A 297 -16.79 -10.48 7.23
CA LEU A 297 -17.47 -11.02 8.40
C LEU A 297 -18.31 -9.95 9.10
N THR A 298 -17.84 -8.70 9.05
CA THR A 298 -18.46 -7.55 9.72
C THR A 298 -17.94 -6.25 9.11
N PRO A 299 -18.72 -5.16 9.12
CA PRO A 299 -18.21 -3.83 8.82
C PRO A 299 -17.05 -3.43 9.74
N GLY A 300 -16.08 -2.70 9.18
CA GLY A 300 -14.89 -2.26 9.88
C GLY A 300 -14.42 -0.87 9.45
N VAL A 301 -13.81 -0.14 10.37
CA VAL A 301 -13.13 1.13 10.11
C VAL A 301 -11.71 1.05 10.64
N MET A 302 -10.73 1.25 9.76
CA MET A 302 -9.33 1.37 10.12
C MET A 302 -8.95 2.84 10.25
N VAL A 303 -8.20 3.20 11.29
CA VAL A 303 -7.65 4.55 11.49
C VAL A 303 -6.14 4.46 11.63
N ASN A 304 -5.42 5.21 10.80
CA ASN A 304 -3.97 5.28 10.85
C ASN A 304 -3.52 6.08 12.07
N LEU A 305 -2.57 5.52 12.83
CA LEU A 305 -1.96 6.20 13.95
C LEU A 305 -0.63 6.80 13.50
N LEU A 306 -0.56 8.14 13.49
CA LEU A 306 0.61 8.88 13.05
C LEU A 306 1.39 9.43 14.26
N GLY A 307 2.72 9.58 14.10
CA GLY A 307 3.50 10.35 15.06
C GLY A 307 3.04 11.82 15.07
N LYS A 308 2.91 12.40 16.28
CA LYS A 308 2.44 13.79 16.46
C LYS A 308 3.25 14.79 15.61
N PRO A 309 2.62 15.80 14.99
CA PRO A 309 3.34 16.82 14.23
C PRO A 309 4.51 17.42 15.03
N GLY A 310 5.68 17.51 14.38
CA GLY A 310 6.90 18.05 14.97
C GLY A 310 7.62 17.14 15.98
N CYS A 311 7.11 15.95 16.29
CA CYS A 311 7.80 15.06 17.23
C CYS A 311 8.98 14.34 16.57
N ILE A 312 10.08 14.23 17.32
CA ILE A 312 11.26 13.43 17.02
C ILE A 312 11.75 12.84 18.35
N GLY A 313 11.89 11.52 18.45
CA GLY A 313 12.42 10.89 19.66
C GLY A 313 12.08 9.41 19.79
N ALA A 314 12.35 8.84 20.95
CA ALA A 314 11.92 7.48 21.28
C ALA A 314 10.39 7.40 21.28
N THR A 315 9.83 6.32 20.73
CA THR A 315 8.38 6.18 20.61
C THR A 315 7.75 5.94 21.96
N VAL A 316 6.88 6.87 22.35
CA VAL A 316 6.02 6.74 23.51
C VAL A 316 4.58 6.65 23.01
N VAL A 317 3.88 5.60 23.45
CA VAL A 317 2.46 5.37 23.17
C VAL A 317 1.70 5.47 24.48
N GLU A 318 0.75 6.39 24.54
CA GLU A 318 -0.11 6.65 25.69
C GLU A 318 -1.56 6.30 25.32
N GLY A 319 -2.35 5.88 26.32
CA GLY A 319 -3.79 5.63 26.14
C GLY A 319 -4.16 4.27 25.54
N SER A 320 -3.20 3.33 25.42
CA SER A 320 -3.45 2.04 24.77
C SER A 320 -4.47 1.19 25.52
N ALA A 321 -4.47 1.22 26.86
CA ALA A 321 -5.41 0.45 27.66
C ALA A 321 -6.85 0.99 27.50
N GLU A 322 -7.00 2.31 27.49
CA GLU A 322 -8.25 3.02 27.32
C GLU A 322 -8.82 2.81 25.91
N ALA A 323 -7.96 2.87 24.89
CA ALA A 323 -8.36 2.58 23.51
C ALA A 323 -8.81 1.12 23.33
N LEU A 324 -8.09 0.17 23.93
CA LEU A 324 -8.46 -1.26 23.89
C LEU A 324 -9.72 -1.58 24.73
N ALA A 325 -10.10 -0.72 25.68
CA ALA A 325 -11.34 -0.87 26.42
C ALA A 325 -12.59 -0.54 25.58
N VAL A 326 -12.43 0.12 24.42
CA VAL A 326 -13.53 0.38 23.49
C VAL A 326 -13.94 -0.94 22.80
N PRO A 327 -15.20 -1.39 22.91
CA PRO A 327 -15.62 -2.68 22.35
C PRO A 327 -15.41 -2.79 20.84
N GLY A 328 -14.86 -3.93 20.41
CA GLY A 328 -14.63 -4.21 18.98
C GLY A 328 -13.42 -3.52 18.38
N VAL A 329 -12.53 -2.93 19.19
CA VAL A 329 -11.29 -2.30 18.73
C VAL A 329 -10.11 -3.24 18.86
N SER A 330 -9.31 -3.30 17.80
CA SER A 330 -7.98 -3.93 17.78
C SER A 330 -6.92 -2.88 17.51
N LEU A 331 -5.80 -2.94 18.24
CA LEU A 331 -4.68 -2.03 18.12
C LEU A 331 -3.46 -2.74 17.52
N HIS A 332 -2.94 -2.20 16.43
CA HIS A 332 -1.73 -2.66 15.76
C HIS A 332 -0.63 -1.62 15.85
N LEU A 333 0.37 -1.85 16.70
CA LEU A 333 1.57 -1.02 16.78
C LEU A 333 2.70 -1.64 15.96
N TYR A 334 3.35 -0.85 15.11
CA TYR A 334 4.38 -1.36 14.22
C TYR A 334 5.73 -1.59 14.92
N GLY A 335 5.92 -1.07 16.13
CA GLY A 335 7.17 -1.26 16.88
C GLY A 335 8.33 -0.41 16.35
N LYS A 336 8.02 0.64 15.58
CA LYS A 336 9.01 1.65 15.15
C LYS A 336 9.56 2.33 16.40
N ARG A 337 10.86 2.18 16.68
CA ARG A 337 11.48 2.71 17.90
C ARG A 337 11.58 4.23 17.91
N GLN A 338 11.80 4.83 16.75
CA GLN A 338 11.83 6.27 16.58
C GLN A 338 10.48 6.80 16.06
N CYS A 339 9.88 7.70 16.84
CA CYS A 339 8.70 8.45 16.45
C CYS A 339 9.12 9.70 15.69
N ILE A 340 8.53 9.87 14.50
CA ILE A 340 8.76 11.03 13.63
C ILE A 340 7.38 11.55 13.24
N GLY A 341 7.18 12.87 13.30
CA GLY A 341 5.93 13.50 12.93
C GLY A 341 5.44 13.08 11.53
N GLY A 342 4.18 12.66 11.43
CA GLY A 342 3.56 12.18 10.19
C GLY A 342 3.93 10.75 9.77
N ARG A 343 4.87 10.08 10.45
CA ARG A 343 5.19 8.67 10.18
C ARG A 343 4.05 7.78 10.67
N LYS A 344 3.62 6.80 9.86
CA LYS A 344 2.66 5.75 10.26
C LYS A 344 3.29 4.89 11.36
N MET A 345 2.78 4.96 12.59
CA MET A 345 3.31 4.27 13.77
C MET A 345 2.49 3.02 14.14
N GLY A 346 1.25 2.98 13.69
CA GLY A 346 0.33 1.86 13.87
C GLY A 346 -0.97 2.12 13.15
N HIS A 347 -1.95 1.28 13.42
CA HIS A 347 -3.36 1.53 13.12
C HIS A 347 -4.24 0.94 14.21
N ILE A 348 -5.48 1.42 14.29
CA ILE A 348 -6.56 0.70 14.94
C ILE A 348 -7.53 0.20 13.89
N THR A 349 -8.19 -0.91 14.16
CA THR A 349 -9.37 -1.37 13.43
C THR A 349 -10.51 -1.50 14.42
N ALA A 350 -11.64 -0.84 14.18
CA ALA A 350 -12.86 -1.06 14.93
C ALA A 350 -13.87 -1.80 14.06
N VAL A 351 -14.46 -2.88 14.59
CA VAL A 351 -15.57 -3.59 13.94
C VAL A 351 -16.87 -3.36 14.69
N ALA A 352 -17.99 -3.32 13.95
CA ALA A 352 -19.33 -3.18 14.51
C ALA A 352 -20.38 -3.70 13.53
N ARG A 353 -21.65 -3.73 13.96
CA ARG A 353 -22.79 -4.15 13.14
C ARG A 353 -23.00 -3.32 11.86
N ASP A 354 -22.53 -2.08 11.86
CA ASP A 354 -22.66 -1.11 10.77
C ASP A 354 -21.43 -0.17 10.75
N ALA A 355 -21.14 0.42 9.59
CA ALA A 355 -19.96 1.27 9.38
C ALA A 355 -19.98 2.54 10.26
N VAL A 356 -21.17 3.08 10.54
CA VAL A 356 -21.34 4.27 11.40
C VAL A 356 -20.90 3.97 12.84
N SER A 357 -21.35 2.85 13.39
CA SER A 357 -20.97 2.40 14.74
C SER A 357 -19.49 2.04 14.81
N ALA A 358 -18.94 1.43 13.75
CA ALA A 358 -17.51 1.14 13.65
C ALA A 358 -16.69 2.43 13.63
N MET A 359 -17.11 3.44 12.85
CA MET A 359 -16.47 4.76 12.81
C MET A 359 -16.46 5.43 14.18
N GLN A 360 -17.60 5.45 14.88
CA GLN A 360 -17.68 6.02 16.22
C GLN A 360 -16.71 5.35 17.19
N ARG A 361 -16.64 4.02 17.18
CA ARG A 361 -15.69 3.25 18.01
C ARG A 361 -14.25 3.57 17.66
N ALA A 362 -13.92 3.58 16.37
CA ALA A 362 -12.58 3.86 15.89
C ALA A 362 -12.14 5.28 16.28
N GLN A 363 -12.97 6.29 16.04
CA GLN A 363 -12.68 7.68 16.43
C GLN A 363 -12.53 7.82 17.94
N THR A 364 -13.41 7.18 18.72
CA THR A 364 -13.30 7.17 20.19
C THR A 364 -11.95 6.61 20.63
N ALA A 365 -11.59 5.41 20.18
CA ALA A 365 -10.33 4.78 20.54
C ALA A 365 -9.10 5.57 20.05
N ALA A 366 -9.13 6.09 18.82
CA ALA A 366 -8.05 6.92 18.28
C ALA A 366 -7.85 8.21 19.10
N SER A 367 -8.94 8.82 19.58
CA SER A 367 -8.86 10.04 20.39
C SER A 367 -8.23 9.83 21.77
N LEU A 368 -8.26 8.59 22.28
CA LEU A 368 -7.63 8.21 23.54
C LEU A 368 -6.13 7.93 23.37
N LEU A 369 -5.68 7.68 22.14
CA LEU A 369 -4.29 7.37 21.83
C LEU A 369 -3.47 8.62 21.55
N THR A 370 -2.25 8.66 22.09
CA THR A 370 -1.24 9.63 21.69
C THR A 370 0.07 8.92 21.39
N ILE A 371 0.67 9.23 20.24
CA ILE A 371 1.99 8.74 19.86
C ILE A 371 2.94 9.94 19.70
N ARG A 372 3.93 10.02 20.58
CA ARG A 372 4.88 11.14 20.66
C ARG A 372 6.33 10.66 20.71
N GLY A 373 7.24 11.58 20.42
CA GLY A 373 8.67 11.42 20.69
C GLY A 373 8.96 11.75 22.15
N GLY A 374 9.62 10.84 22.85
CA GLY A 374 10.22 11.04 24.17
C GLY A 374 11.74 11.11 24.09
N GLU A 375 12.38 11.28 25.24
CA GLU A 375 13.85 11.22 25.37
C GLU A 375 14.36 9.82 25.02
N TYR A 376 15.54 9.73 24.40
CA TYR A 376 16.20 8.44 24.19
C TYR A 376 16.68 7.93 25.54
N VAL A 377 16.13 6.81 26.00
CA VAL A 377 16.69 6.10 27.16
C VAL A 377 17.98 5.42 26.70
N THR A 378 19.12 5.95 27.15
CA THR A 378 20.47 5.43 26.89
C THR A 378 20.72 4.07 27.51
#